data_AF-A0A3K8YIM8-F1
#
_entry.id   AF-A0A3K8YIM8-F1
#
_cell.length_a   1.000
_cell.length_b   1.000
_cell.length_c   1.000
_cell.angle_alpha   90.00
_cell.angle_beta   90.00
_cell.angle_gamma   90.00
#
_symmetry.space_group_name_H-M   'P 1'
#
loop_
_entity.id
_entity.type
_entity.pdbx_description
1 polymer ?
#
loop_
_entity_poly.entity_id
_entity_poly.type
_entity_poly.pdbx_seq_one_letter_code
_entity_poly.pdbx_strand_id
1 'polypeptide(L)'
;VHQYLKTTNTDNIYPPFVMDVFLLDVLTEFLRTPLYFLSYIDRRTTYNNKVFSSHELTVFSLHLKQNLWIDDECDMFMLQDDIYADLDIAMIARRKGVIGKNTPDGLLTMHQDGFVKKIIRSLETENHKLAMDLGLLMLSLSSEAIENIDQMAKKTIYLSSIDKKHHDFSTVIGGIGFTVHSNYYDKSAAEKQLHTHCMKRKYITKVKKWIGIHVSPDTYIVNYGVMLDFNWSYSEEIERTIGPSSIKNTLINVNGIMTQVKRPGRNDPCFCGSGKKFKKCCLR
;
A
#
# COMPACT_ATOMS: atom_id res chain seq x y z
N VAL A 1 27.33 15.91 2.03
CA VAL A 1 26.27 16.93 2.25
C VAL A 1 25.78 16.95 3.69
N HIS A 2 25.40 15.82 4.30
CA HIS A 2 24.87 15.78 5.68
C HIS A 2 25.78 16.39 6.76
N GLN A 3 27.10 16.28 6.61
CA GLN A 3 28.06 16.92 7.51
C GLN A 3 28.06 18.47 7.45
N TYR A 4 27.38 19.06 6.46
CA TYR A 4 27.32 20.51 6.24
C TYR A 4 25.94 21.11 6.49
N LEU A 5 24.90 20.30 6.76
CA LEU A 5 23.53 20.77 6.98
C LEU A 5 23.07 20.40 8.39
N LYS A 6 22.60 21.40 9.15
CA LYS A 6 21.87 21.18 10.40
C LYS A 6 20.39 20.99 10.06
N THR A 7 19.85 19.83 10.42
CA THR A 7 18.43 19.52 10.19
C THR A 7 17.66 19.59 11.50
N THR A 8 16.46 20.14 11.46
CA THR A 8 15.50 20.11 12.58
C THR A 8 14.33 19.23 12.17
N ASN A 9 14.15 18.12 12.87
CA ASN A 9 13.00 17.25 12.63
C ASN A 9 11.77 17.83 13.33
N THR A 10 10.63 17.73 12.67
CA THR A 10 9.32 18.06 13.23
C THR A 10 8.36 16.91 12.95
N ASP A 11 7.31 16.76 13.75
CA ASP A 11 6.36 15.65 13.60
C ASP A 11 5.57 15.67 12.27
N ASN A 12 5.55 16.82 11.59
CA ASN A 12 4.69 17.07 10.43
C ASN A 12 5.46 17.31 9.11
N ILE A 13 6.79 17.44 9.16
CA ILE A 13 7.60 17.75 7.97
C ILE A 13 8.67 16.67 7.84
N TYR A 14 8.72 16.06 6.65
CA TYR A 14 9.76 15.08 6.32
C TYR A 14 11.17 15.70 6.41
N PRO A 15 12.20 14.89 6.70
CA PRO A 15 13.58 15.34 6.63
C PRO A 15 13.89 15.93 5.25
N PRO A 16 14.78 16.94 5.16
CA PRO A 16 15.15 17.50 3.86
C PRO A 16 15.80 16.42 2.98
N PHE A 17 15.25 16.24 1.78
CA PHE A 17 15.85 15.41 0.75
C PHE A 17 16.80 16.25 -0.09
N VAL A 18 18.09 15.92 -0.06
CA VAL A 18 19.09 16.59 -0.90
C VAL A 18 19.53 15.63 -1.99
N MET A 19 19.42 16.07 -3.24
CA MET A 19 19.83 15.32 -4.42
C MET A 19 20.58 16.22 -5.40
N ASP A 20 21.41 15.63 -6.25
CA ASP A 20 22.03 16.32 -7.38
C ASP A 20 21.12 16.32 -8.62
N VAL A 21 21.50 17.14 -9.60
CA VAL A 21 20.73 17.31 -10.86
C VAL A 21 20.77 16.05 -11.73
N PHE A 22 21.82 15.23 -11.64
CA PHE A 22 21.92 13.99 -12.41
C PHE A 22 20.95 12.94 -11.89
N LEU A 23 20.82 12.79 -10.57
CA LEU A 23 19.78 11.95 -9.99
C LEU A 23 18.39 12.42 -10.44
N LEU A 24 18.12 13.72 -10.39
CA LEU A 24 16.82 14.27 -10.82
C LEU A 24 16.52 13.95 -12.29
N ASP A 25 17.50 14.10 -13.18
CA ASP A 25 17.40 13.73 -14.59
C ASP A 25 16.99 12.25 -14.75
N VAL A 26 17.72 11.33 -14.09
CA VAL A 26 17.40 9.90 -14.14
C VAL A 26 16.04 9.58 -13.51
N LEU A 27 15.69 10.21 -12.37
CA LEU A 27 14.38 10.02 -11.75
C LEU A 27 13.25 10.39 -12.71
N THR A 28 13.34 11.55 -13.37
CA THR A 28 12.31 12.00 -14.32
C THR A 28 12.26 11.15 -15.59
N GLU A 29 13.38 10.55 -16.00
CA GLU A 29 13.43 9.64 -17.14
C GLU A 29 12.70 8.30 -16.86
N PHE A 30 12.80 7.77 -15.64
CA PHE A 30 12.26 6.46 -15.26
C PHE A 30 10.90 6.52 -14.54
N LEU A 31 10.71 7.45 -13.62
CA LEU A 31 9.51 7.60 -12.81
C LEU A 31 8.55 8.60 -13.48
N ARG A 32 7.82 8.10 -14.48
CA ARG A 32 7.00 8.94 -15.39
C ARG A 32 5.75 9.56 -14.76
N THR A 33 5.42 9.23 -13.52
CA THR A 33 4.25 9.77 -12.83
C THR A 33 4.64 10.39 -11.49
N PRO A 34 3.96 11.47 -11.06
CA PRO A 34 4.22 12.08 -9.76
C PRO A 34 4.15 11.08 -8.60
N LEU A 35 3.27 10.08 -8.71
CA LEU A 35 3.10 9.06 -7.69
C LEU A 35 4.38 8.21 -7.49
N TYR A 36 5.00 7.73 -8.57
CA TYR A 36 6.26 6.98 -8.47
C TYR A 36 7.40 7.86 -7.96
N PHE A 37 7.47 9.11 -8.44
CA PHE A 37 8.49 10.06 -8.00
C PHE A 37 8.38 10.36 -6.49
N LEU A 38 7.16 10.63 -6.01
CA LEU A 38 6.90 10.87 -4.60
C LEU A 38 7.13 9.62 -3.75
N SER A 39 6.82 8.43 -4.27
CA SER A 39 7.11 7.18 -3.57
C SER A 39 8.61 6.95 -3.38
N TYR A 40 9.45 7.30 -4.37
CA TYR A 40 10.90 7.26 -4.21
C TYR A 40 11.36 8.21 -3.10
N ILE A 41 10.90 9.47 -3.14
CA ILE A 41 11.27 10.48 -2.14
C ILE A 41 10.84 10.04 -0.74
N ASP A 42 9.61 9.58 -0.57
CA ASP A 42 9.06 9.09 0.69
C ASP A 42 9.93 7.98 1.29
N ARG A 43 10.31 6.99 0.47
CA ARG A 43 11.18 5.89 0.92
C ARG A 43 12.61 6.34 1.21
N ARG A 44 13.22 7.10 0.30
CA ARG A 44 14.61 7.55 0.42
C ARG A 44 14.81 8.47 1.62
N THR A 45 13.82 9.29 1.95
CA THR A 45 13.82 10.14 3.15
C THR A 45 13.59 9.34 4.43
N THR A 46 12.65 8.38 4.41
CA THR A 46 12.39 7.48 5.54
C THR A 46 13.62 6.69 5.95
N TYR A 47 14.37 6.15 4.97
CA TYR A 47 15.58 5.36 5.24
C TYR A 47 16.88 6.17 5.21
N ASN A 48 16.78 7.51 5.27
CA ASN A 48 17.92 8.38 4.96
C ASN A 48 19.16 8.12 5.82
N ASN A 49 18.97 7.76 7.09
CA ASN A 49 20.07 7.53 8.02
C ASN A 49 20.50 6.05 8.07
N LYS A 50 19.81 5.18 7.34
CA LYS A 50 20.09 3.74 7.30
C LYS A 50 20.84 3.34 6.03
N VAL A 51 20.58 3.98 4.89
CA VAL A 51 21.16 3.59 3.60
C VAL A 51 22.32 4.50 3.23
N PHE A 52 23.50 3.90 3.05
CA PHE A 52 24.73 4.54 2.65
C PHE A 52 25.18 4.02 1.28
N SER A 53 25.56 4.94 0.41
CA SER A 53 26.13 4.61 -0.90
C SER A 53 27.09 5.71 -1.34
N SER A 54 28.03 5.33 -2.21
CA SER A 54 28.91 6.22 -2.96
C SER A 54 28.12 7.15 -3.91
N HIS A 55 27.02 6.65 -4.49
CA HIS A 55 26.24 7.31 -5.53
C HIS A 55 24.73 7.13 -5.31
N GLU A 56 23.95 8.22 -5.43
CA GLU A 56 22.49 8.13 -5.29
C GLU A 56 21.82 7.27 -6.39
N LEU A 57 22.46 7.12 -7.55
CA LEU A 57 21.98 6.21 -8.60
C LEU A 57 22.00 4.75 -8.16
N THR A 58 22.91 4.36 -7.27
CA THR A 58 22.92 3.01 -6.66
C THR A 58 21.70 2.81 -5.78
N VAL A 59 21.34 3.82 -4.98
CA VAL A 59 20.14 3.79 -4.15
C VAL A 59 18.87 3.76 -5.02
N PHE A 60 18.86 4.54 -6.10
CA PHE A 60 17.75 4.54 -7.05
C PHE A 60 17.63 3.20 -7.80
N SER A 61 18.74 2.55 -8.18
CA SER A 61 18.72 1.21 -8.76
C SER A 61 18.09 0.19 -7.81
N LEU A 62 18.47 0.24 -6.52
CA LEU A 62 17.84 -0.60 -5.50
C LEU A 62 16.33 -0.30 -5.35
N HIS A 63 15.94 0.97 -5.46
CA HIS A 63 14.52 1.33 -5.50
C HIS A 63 13.78 0.72 -6.70
N LEU A 64 14.35 0.78 -7.90
CA LEU A 64 13.72 0.17 -9.07
C LEU A 64 13.62 -1.34 -8.96
N LYS A 65 14.63 -2.02 -8.38
CA LYS A 65 14.66 -3.47 -8.26
C LYS A 65 13.77 -4.01 -7.13
N GLN A 66 13.87 -3.40 -5.95
CA GLN A 66 13.32 -3.93 -4.70
C GLN A 66 12.55 -2.88 -3.91
N ASN A 67 12.16 -1.78 -4.55
CA ASN A 67 11.35 -0.74 -3.93
C ASN A 67 12.02 -0.11 -2.69
N LEU A 68 13.35 -0.15 -2.62
CA LEU A 68 14.15 0.32 -1.48
C LEU A 68 13.63 -0.28 -0.17
N TRP A 69 13.25 -1.55 -0.20
CA TRP A 69 12.76 -2.26 0.96
C TRP A 69 13.96 -2.63 1.84
N ILE A 70 14.01 -2.02 3.03
CA ILE A 70 15.07 -2.23 4.02
C ILE A 70 14.41 -2.84 5.26
N ASP A 71 15.00 -3.91 5.78
CA ASP A 71 14.54 -4.53 7.01
C ASP A 71 14.69 -3.57 8.19
N ASP A 72 13.65 -3.47 9.01
CA ASP A 72 13.65 -2.60 10.18
C ASP A 72 14.68 -3.05 11.23
N GLU A 73 15.04 -4.34 11.25
CA GLU A 73 16.07 -4.91 12.14
C GLU A 73 17.50 -4.45 11.79
N CYS A 74 17.70 -3.87 10.61
CA CYS A 74 19.01 -3.35 10.20
C CYS A 74 19.15 -1.86 10.53
N ASP A 75 20.22 -1.53 11.25
CA ASP A 75 20.58 -0.16 11.59
C ASP A 75 21.30 0.56 10.42
N MET A 76 22.06 -0.18 9.62
CA MET A 76 22.89 0.36 8.54
C MET A 76 22.96 -0.60 7.34
N PHE A 77 22.79 -0.06 6.14
CA PHE A 77 22.93 -0.73 4.85
C PHE A 77 23.97 0.01 4.01
N MET A 78 25.08 -0.65 3.69
CA MET A 78 26.09 -0.13 2.77
C MET A 78 25.88 -0.76 1.40
N LEU A 79 25.52 0.04 0.41
CA LEU A 79 25.30 -0.43 -0.95
C LEU A 79 26.61 -0.43 -1.73
N GLN A 80 26.86 -1.54 -2.44
CA GLN A 80 27.98 -1.68 -3.36
C GLN A 80 27.60 -1.18 -4.76
N ASP A 81 28.62 -0.79 -5.51
CA ASP A 81 28.49 -0.18 -6.83
C ASP A 81 28.06 -1.17 -7.92
N ASP A 82 28.08 -2.47 -7.68
CA ASP A 82 27.61 -3.47 -8.64
C ASP A 82 26.08 -3.45 -8.83
N ILE A 83 25.33 -2.90 -7.86
CA ILE A 83 23.86 -2.86 -7.87
C ILE A 83 23.30 -2.02 -9.03
N TYR A 84 24.01 -0.99 -9.51
CA TYR A 84 23.49 -0.05 -10.54
C TYR A 84 23.67 -0.51 -12.00
N ALA A 85 24.30 -1.67 -12.25
CA ALA A 85 24.57 -2.16 -13.60
C ALA A 85 23.33 -2.22 -14.52
N ASP A 86 22.19 -2.70 -14.01
CA ASP A 86 20.95 -2.78 -14.80
C ASP A 86 20.35 -1.41 -15.13
N LEU A 87 20.51 -0.45 -14.22
CA LEU A 87 20.08 0.94 -14.44
C LEU A 87 20.93 1.58 -15.54
N ASP A 88 22.25 1.36 -15.51
CA ASP A 88 23.18 1.82 -16.55
C ASP A 88 22.84 1.27 -17.93
N ILE A 89 22.62 -0.05 -18.03
CA ILE A 89 22.20 -0.69 -19.28
C ILE A 89 20.91 -0.05 -19.80
N ALA A 90 19.93 0.17 -18.91
CA ALA A 90 18.67 0.79 -19.27
C ALA A 90 18.82 2.26 -19.73
N MET A 91 19.68 3.04 -19.07
CA MET A 91 20.00 4.41 -19.48
C MET A 91 20.66 4.46 -20.86
N ILE A 92 21.63 3.58 -21.14
CA ILE A 92 22.28 3.50 -22.45
C ILE A 92 21.26 3.11 -23.52
N ALA A 93 20.41 2.11 -23.26
CA ALA A 93 19.34 1.69 -24.18
C ALA A 93 18.38 2.84 -24.51
N ARG A 94 17.90 3.58 -23.50
CA ARG A 94 16.98 4.73 -23.66
C ARG A 94 17.63 5.89 -24.40
N ARG A 95 18.84 6.29 -24.01
CA ARG A 95 19.49 7.52 -24.48
C ARG A 95 20.21 7.36 -25.81
N LYS A 96 20.76 6.19 -26.10
CA LYS A 96 21.51 5.90 -27.34
C LYS A 96 20.74 5.05 -28.35
N GLY A 97 19.56 4.56 -27.99
CA GLY A 97 18.75 3.71 -28.87
C GLY A 97 19.40 2.36 -29.17
N VAL A 98 20.28 1.86 -28.30
CA VAL A 98 20.89 0.54 -28.47
C VAL A 98 19.90 -0.57 -28.08
N ILE A 99 20.09 -1.76 -28.66
CA ILE A 99 19.27 -2.93 -28.36
C ILE A 99 19.53 -3.35 -26.90
N GLY A 100 18.48 -3.35 -26.07
CA GLY A 100 18.56 -3.73 -24.67
C GLY A 100 17.26 -3.45 -23.91
N LYS A 101 17.18 -3.92 -22.66
CA LYS A 101 16.06 -3.58 -21.77
C LYS A 101 16.12 -2.09 -21.47
N ASN A 102 15.05 -1.38 -21.80
CA ASN A 102 14.92 0.04 -21.52
C ASN A 102 14.45 0.32 -20.08
N THR A 103 13.89 -0.66 -19.35
CA THR A 103 13.52 -0.53 -17.93
C THR A 103 14.07 -1.73 -17.16
N PRO A 104 14.76 -1.54 -16.02
CA PRO A 104 15.20 -2.64 -15.16
C PRO A 104 14.02 -3.48 -14.67
N ASP A 105 14.27 -4.77 -14.41
CA ASP A 105 13.27 -5.62 -13.79
C ASP A 105 13.02 -5.18 -12.33
N GLY A 106 11.76 -5.15 -11.91
CA GLY A 106 11.39 -4.80 -10.53
C GLY A 106 10.09 -3.99 -10.44
N LEU A 107 10.07 -2.95 -9.60
CA LEU A 107 8.94 -2.10 -9.25
C LEU A 107 8.10 -1.66 -10.47
N LEU A 108 8.76 -1.30 -11.57
CA LEU A 108 8.10 -0.79 -12.77
C LEU A 108 7.56 -1.90 -13.69
N THR A 109 8.09 -3.13 -13.61
CA THR A 109 7.82 -4.22 -14.56
C THR A 109 7.13 -5.44 -13.94
N MET A 110 7.13 -5.59 -12.62
CA MET A 110 6.48 -6.71 -11.92
C MET A 110 4.98 -6.48 -11.71
N HIS A 111 4.23 -7.57 -11.51
CA HIS A 111 2.80 -7.59 -11.16
C HIS A 111 1.88 -6.74 -12.07
N GLN A 112 2.16 -6.68 -13.39
CA GLN A 112 1.54 -5.71 -14.30
C GLN A 112 0.02 -5.84 -14.47
N ASP A 113 -0.53 -7.04 -14.23
CA ASP A 113 -1.94 -7.35 -14.50
C ASP A 113 -2.77 -7.52 -13.22
N GLY A 114 -2.14 -7.34 -12.06
CA GLY A 114 -2.74 -7.47 -10.73
C GLY A 114 -3.74 -6.36 -10.40
N PHE A 115 -4.55 -6.60 -9.37
CA PHE A 115 -5.48 -5.60 -8.84
C PHE A 115 -4.73 -4.39 -8.29
N VAL A 116 -3.63 -4.62 -7.55
CA VAL A 116 -2.79 -3.54 -7.02
C VAL A 116 -2.28 -2.62 -8.14
N LYS A 117 -1.75 -3.19 -9.24
CA LYS A 117 -1.24 -2.39 -10.35
C LYS A 117 -2.35 -1.61 -11.06
N LYS A 118 -3.53 -2.20 -11.23
CA LYS A 118 -4.70 -1.51 -11.80
C LYS A 118 -5.12 -0.31 -10.95
N ILE A 119 -5.10 -0.45 -9.61
CA ILE A 119 -5.31 0.67 -8.70
C ILE A 119 -4.24 1.74 -8.93
N ILE A 120 -2.95 1.40 -8.87
CA ILE A 120 -1.87 2.38 -9.06
C ILE A 120 -2.07 3.17 -10.35
N ARG A 121 -2.31 2.48 -11.48
CA ARG A 121 -2.57 3.13 -12.78
C ARG A 121 -3.77 4.08 -12.74
N SER A 122 -4.85 3.72 -12.05
CA SER A 122 -6.02 4.60 -11.90
C SER A 122 -5.74 5.85 -11.06
N LEU A 123 -4.75 5.82 -10.18
CA LEU A 123 -4.40 6.92 -9.28
C LEU A 123 -3.32 7.84 -9.86
N GLU A 124 -2.58 7.41 -10.88
CA GLU A 124 -1.49 8.17 -11.49
C GLU A 124 -1.94 9.52 -12.09
N THR A 125 -3.22 9.64 -12.44
CA THR A 125 -3.82 10.87 -13.01
C THR A 125 -4.63 11.67 -11.99
N GLU A 126 -4.77 11.18 -10.76
CA GLU A 126 -5.65 11.75 -9.75
C GLU A 126 -4.93 12.76 -8.85
N ASN A 127 -5.45 13.99 -8.78
CA ASN A 127 -4.91 15.04 -7.89
C ASN A 127 -5.75 15.16 -6.61
N HIS A 128 -5.85 14.07 -5.86
CA HIS A 128 -6.62 14.02 -4.62
C HIS A 128 -5.80 13.37 -3.49
N LYS A 129 -5.88 13.92 -2.27
CA LYS A 129 -5.07 13.43 -1.12
C LYS A 129 -5.27 11.93 -0.86
N LEU A 130 -6.51 11.45 -0.91
CA LEU A 130 -6.81 10.02 -0.74
C LEU A 130 -6.15 9.17 -1.81
N ALA A 131 -6.15 9.64 -3.07
CA ALA A 131 -5.53 8.91 -4.17
C ALA A 131 -4.02 8.81 -3.98
N MET A 132 -3.37 9.90 -3.56
CA MET A 132 -1.96 9.90 -3.21
C MET A 132 -1.64 8.95 -2.06
N ASP A 133 -2.39 9.04 -0.95
CA ASP A 133 -2.17 8.19 0.23
C ASP A 133 -2.39 6.69 -0.09
N LEU A 134 -3.39 6.38 -0.91
CA LEU A 134 -3.64 5.02 -1.38
C LEU A 134 -2.54 4.54 -2.33
N GLY A 135 -2.10 5.39 -3.26
CA GLY A 135 -1.04 5.08 -4.20
C GLY A 135 0.28 4.78 -3.49
N LEU A 136 0.64 5.60 -2.50
CA LEU A 136 1.82 5.37 -1.66
C LEU A 136 1.70 4.07 -0.85
N LEU A 137 0.53 3.77 -0.29
CA LEU A 137 0.28 2.48 0.39
C LEU A 137 0.43 1.29 -0.57
N MET A 138 -0.11 1.38 -1.79
CA MET A 138 0.00 0.30 -2.77
C MET A 138 1.44 0.11 -3.24
N LEU A 139 2.17 1.21 -3.43
CA LEU A 139 3.60 1.18 -3.72
C LEU A 139 4.44 0.82 -2.49
N SER A 140 3.88 0.76 -1.28
CA SER A 140 4.64 0.35 -0.09
C SER A 140 4.73 -1.18 0.06
N LEU A 141 3.91 -1.93 -0.67
CA LEU A 141 3.69 -3.37 -0.48
C LEU A 141 4.92 -4.22 -0.86
N SER A 142 5.11 -5.31 -0.10
CA SER A 142 5.99 -6.43 -0.49
C SER A 142 5.33 -7.31 -1.54
N SER A 143 6.10 -8.12 -2.26
CA SER A 143 5.57 -9.06 -3.26
C SER A 143 4.52 -10.01 -2.67
N GLU A 144 4.78 -10.56 -1.47
CA GLU A 144 3.81 -11.41 -0.76
C GLU A 144 2.51 -10.66 -0.43
N ALA A 145 2.60 -9.39 -0.02
CA ALA A 145 1.42 -8.58 0.26
C ALA A 145 0.62 -8.27 -1.01
N ILE A 146 1.30 -8.00 -2.14
CA ILE A 146 0.67 -7.82 -3.45
C ILE A 146 -0.11 -9.07 -3.85
N GLU A 147 0.52 -10.24 -3.78
CA GLU A 147 -0.12 -11.51 -4.14
C GLU A 147 -1.35 -11.81 -3.26
N ASN A 148 -1.22 -11.59 -1.95
CA ASN A 148 -2.33 -11.76 -1.02
C ASN A 148 -3.51 -10.82 -1.34
N ILE A 149 -3.24 -9.53 -1.56
CA ILE A 149 -4.29 -8.55 -1.88
C ILE A 149 -4.93 -8.87 -3.24
N ASP A 150 -4.14 -9.25 -4.24
CA ASP A 150 -4.64 -9.62 -5.56
C ASP A 150 -5.58 -10.83 -5.48
N GLN A 151 -5.23 -11.86 -4.70
CA GLN A 151 -6.09 -13.02 -4.48
C GLN A 151 -7.40 -12.63 -3.77
N MET A 152 -7.32 -11.83 -2.71
CA MET A 152 -8.48 -11.35 -1.96
C MET A 152 -9.41 -10.51 -2.83
N ALA A 153 -8.85 -9.58 -3.59
CA ALA A 153 -9.60 -8.70 -4.49
C ALA A 153 -10.23 -9.49 -5.63
N LYS A 154 -9.49 -10.39 -6.28
CA LYS A 154 -10.00 -11.24 -7.35
C LYS A 154 -11.23 -12.03 -6.89
N LYS A 155 -11.17 -12.65 -5.71
CA LYS A 155 -12.30 -13.41 -5.16
C LYS A 155 -13.48 -12.50 -4.81
N THR A 156 -13.23 -11.38 -4.14
CA THR A 156 -14.27 -10.42 -3.72
C THR A 156 -15.05 -9.89 -4.92
N ILE A 157 -14.33 -9.41 -5.94
CA ILE A 157 -14.91 -8.85 -7.16
C ILE A 157 -15.64 -9.92 -7.96
N TYR A 158 -15.07 -11.13 -8.07
CA TYR A 158 -15.71 -12.26 -8.75
C TYR A 158 -17.03 -12.68 -8.10
N LEU A 159 -17.07 -12.76 -6.76
CA LEU A 159 -18.32 -13.12 -6.07
C LEU A 159 -19.39 -12.06 -6.31
N SER A 160 -19.05 -10.78 -6.18
CA SER A 160 -19.97 -9.67 -6.48
C SER A 160 -20.46 -9.71 -7.93
N SER A 161 -19.61 -10.02 -8.90
CA SER A 161 -20.02 -10.04 -10.31
C SER A 161 -20.98 -11.18 -10.64
N ILE A 162 -20.89 -12.31 -9.93
CA ILE A 162 -21.75 -13.49 -10.10
C ILE A 162 -23.08 -13.34 -9.38
N ASP A 163 -23.08 -13.03 -8.08
CA ASP A 163 -24.30 -13.03 -7.28
C ASP A 163 -24.98 -11.66 -7.17
N LYS A 164 -24.34 -10.62 -7.72
CA LYS A 164 -24.78 -9.21 -7.68
C LYS A 164 -24.94 -8.65 -6.27
N LYS A 165 -24.37 -9.30 -5.25
CA LYS A 165 -24.42 -8.86 -3.85
C LYS A 165 -23.16 -8.11 -3.48
N HIS A 166 -23.20 -7.54 -2.28
CA HIS A 166 -22.03 -6.93 -1.66
C HIS A 166 -21.07 -7.97 -1.11
N HIS A 167 -19.83 -7.87 -1.54
CA HIS A 167 -18.69 -8.56 -0.93
C HIS A 167 -17.61 -7.55 -0.60
N ASP A 168 -16.82 -7.90 0.41
CA ASP A 168 -15.73 -7.07 0.89
C ASP A 168 -14.56 -7.90 1.38
N PHE A 169 -13.42 -7.22 1.50
CA PHE A 169 -12.36 -7.66 2.37
C PHE A 169 -11.72 -6.49 3.10
N SER A 170 -11.09 -6.81 4.23
CA SER A 170 -10.32 -5.84 5.01
C SER A 170 -9.05 -6.46 5.55
N THR A 171 -7.96 -5.70 5.54
CA THR A 171 -6.66 -6.10 6.07
C THR A 171 -5.95 -4.91 6.70
N VAL A 172 -4.84 -5.13 7.40
CA VAL A 172 -3.93 -4.09 7.89
C VAL A 172 -2.57 -4.30 7.24
N ILE A 173 -2.04 -3.24 6.63
CA ILE A 173 -0.79 -3.23 5.86
C ILE A 173 0.07 -2.10 6.41
N GLY A 174 1.27 -2.41 6.92
CA GLY A 174 2.17 -1.38 7.44
C GLY A 174 1.55 -0.47 8.52
N GLY A 175 0.66 -1.03 9.35
CA GLY A 175 -0.08 -0.27 10.36
C GLY A 175 -1.24 0.59 9.84
N ILE A 176 -1.51 0.57 8.54
CA ILE A 176 -2.64 1.23 7.89
C ILE A 176 -3.72 0.20 7.56
N GLY A 177 -4.95 0.47 7.97
CA GLY A 177 -6.07 -0.38 7.59
C GLY A 177 -6.50 -0.16 6.15
N PHE A 178 -6.87 -1.23 5.46
CA PHE A 178 -7.33 -1.20 4.08
C PHE A 178 -8.63 -2.00 3.93
N THR A 179 -9.57 -1.50 3.14
CA THR A 179 -10.83 -2.18 2.84
C THR A 179 -11.24 -1.97 1.40
N VAL A 180 -11.70 -3.04 0.76
CA VAL A 180 -12.26 -2.99 -0.58
C VAL A 180 -13.70 -3.48 -0.52
N HIS A 181 -14.62 -2.67 -1.02
CA HIS A 181 -16.00 -3.06 -1.26
C HIS A 181 -16.22 -3.29 -2.75
N SER A 182 -16.99 -4.31 -3.09
CA SER A 182 -17.47 -4.52 -4.45
C SER A 182 -18.96 -4.85 -4.42
N ASN A 183 -19.78 -4.01 -5.06
CA ASN A 183 -21.23 -4.11 -5.13
C ASN A 183 -21.78 -3.25 -6.28
N TYR A 184 -23.07 -3.37 -6.57
CA TYR A 184 -23.80 -2.59 -7.59
C TYR A 184 -24.70 -1.50 -6.98
N TYR A 185 -24.41 -1.07 -5.76
CA TYR A 185 -25.23 -0.06 -5.09
C TYR A 185 -24.98 1.33 -5.70
N ASP A 186 -25.95 2.23 -5.54
CA ASP A 186 -25.74 3.62 -5.92
C ASP A 186 -24.61 4.25 -5.10
N LYS A 187 -23.92 5.25 -5.68
CA LYS A 187 -22.75 5.87 -5.07
C LYS A 187 -23.00 6.33 -3.64
N SER A 188 -24.14 6.96 -3.36
CA SER A 188 -24.42 7.52 -2.03
C SER A 188 -24.59 6.44 -0.97
N ALA A 189 -25.40 5.42 -1.25
CA ALA A 189 -25.59 4.30 -0.33
C ALA A 189 -24.29 3.53 -0.10
N ALA A 190 -23.53 3.32 -1.17
CA ALA A 190 -22.33 2.51 -1.17
C ALA A 190 -21.15 3.24 -0.48
N GLU A 191 -21.02 4.55 -0.63
CA GLU A 191 -20.07 5.39 0.09
C GLU A 191 -20.38 5.45 1.59
N LYS A 192 -21.65 5.63 1.95
CA LYS A 192 -22.10 5.59 3.36
C LYS A 192 -21.78 4.24 4.01
N GLN A 193 -22.08 3.14 3.31
CA GLN A 193 -21.78 1.79 3.78
C GLN A 193 -20.27 1.57 3.96
N LEU A 194 -19.46 2.00 2.99
CA LEU A 194 -18.00 1.92 3.06
C LEU A 194 -17.46 2.71 4.25
N HIS A 195 -17.91 3.94 4.45
CA HIS A 195 -17.50 4.77 5.58
C HIS A 195 -17.83 4.10 6.92
N THR A 196 -19.06 3.61 7.10
CA THR A 196 -19.46 2.89 8.32
C THR A 196 -18.62 1.62 8.53
N HIS A 197 -18.31 0.87 7.46
CA HIS A 197 -17.45 -0.31 7.54
C HIS A 197 -16.05 0.09 8.01
N CYS A 198 -15.40 1.06 7.34
CA CYS A 198 -14.06 1.54 7.67
C CYS A 198 -13.98 2.05 9.10
N MET A 199 -14.97 2.81 9.56
CA MET A 199 -15.03 3.32 10.94
C MET A 199 -15.01 2.19 11.97
N LYS A 200 -15.85 1.17 11.76
CA LYS A 200 -15.90 -0.02 12.64
C LYS A 200 -14.57 -0.77 12.64
N ARG A 201 -14.00 -1.05 11.47
CA ARG A 201 -12.73 -1.82 11.39
C ARG A 201 -11.57 -1.04 11.99
N LYS A 202 -11.47 0.27 11.76
CA LYS A 202 -10.49 1.15 12.38
C LYS A 202 -10.62 1.15 13.91
N TYR A 203 -11.85 1.24 14.42
CA TYR A 203 -12.10 1.23 15.86
C TYR A 203 -11.68 -0.11 16.51
N ILE A 204 -11.99 -1.24 15.87
CA ILE A 204 -11.65 -2.59 16.38
C ILE A 204 -10.13 -2.82 16.39
N THR A 205 -9.46 -2.43 15.31
CA THR A 205 -8.02 -2.65 15.11
C THR A 205 -7.16 -1.63 15.85
N LYS A 206 -7.74 -0.48 16.21
CA LYS A 206 -7.09 0.66 16.87
C LYS A 206 -5.97 1.31 16.04
N VAL A 207 -6.00 1.17 14.72
CA VAL A 207 -5.04 1.84 13.84
C VAL A 207 -5.39 3.32 13.67
N LYS A 208 -4.36 4.16 13.47
CA LYS A 208 -4.52 5.61 13.26
C LYS A 208 -5.16 5.93 11.92
N LYS A 209 -4.81 5.19 10.86
CA LYS A 209 -5.23 5.44 9.48
C LYS A 209 -5.95 4.24 8.88
N TRP A 210 -7.06 4.50 8.17
CA TRP A 210 -7.81 3.49 7.43
C TRP A 210 -8.23 4.04 6.07
N ILE A 211 -7.96 3.31 5.00
CA ILE A 211 -8.36 3.64 3.63
C ILE A 211 -9.37 2.59 3.16
N GLY A 212 -10.53 3.04 2.71
CA GLY A 212 -11.55 2.24 2.07
C GLY A 212 -11.71 2.63 0.61
N ILE A 213 -11.89 1.66 -0.28
CA ILE A 213 -12.26 1.92 -1.67
C ILE A 213 -13.44 1.06 -2.10
N HIS A 214 -14.23 1.59 -3.02
CA HIS A 214 -15.17 0.78 -3.80
C HIS A 214 -14.58 0.49 -5.17
N VAL A 215 -14.76 -0.75 -5.60
CA VAL A 215 -14.32 -1.23 -6.91
C VAL A 215 -15.52 -1.79 -7.66
N SER A 216 -15.72 -1.28 -8.88
CA SER A 216 -16.73 -1.78 -9.80
C SER A 216 -16.51 -3.27 -10.11
N PRO A 217 -17.54 -4.13 -9.93
CA PRO A 217 -17.43 -5.55 -10.25
C PRO A 217 -17.09 -5.83 -11.73
N ASP A 218 -17.50 -4.94 -12.64
CA ASP A 218 -17.40 -5.17 -14.09
C ASP A 218 -16.11 -4.59 -14.68
N THR A 219 -15.63 -3.46 -14.15
CA THR A 219 -14.52 -2.69 -14.76
C THR A 219 -13.24 -2.68 -13.93
N TYR A 220 -13.28 -3.15 -12.68
CA TYR A 220 -12.16 -3.02 -11.72
C TYR A 220 -11.76 -1.57 -11.42
N ILE A 221 -12.56 -0.59 -11.83
CA ILE A 221 -12.31 0.84 -11.61
C ILE A 221 -12.67 1.19 -10.16
N VAL A 222 -11.82 1.99 -9.53
CA VAL A 222 -12.11 2.61 -8.23
C VAL A 222 -13.04 3.80 -8.46
N ASN A 223 -14.28 3.72 -7.96
CA ASN A 223 -15.28 4.77 -8.21
C ASN A 223 -15.25 5.88 -7.15
N TYR A 224 -14.91 5.51 -5.91
CA TYR A 224 -14.81 6.43 -4.77
C TYR A 224 -14.05 5.73 -3.63
N GLY A 225 -13.59 6.54 -2.68
CA GLY A 225 -12.88 6.05 -1.50
C GLY A 225 -13.15 6.90 -0.27
N VAL A 226 -12.87 6.31 0.89
CA VAL A 226 -12.96 6.94 2.20
C VAL A 226 -11.60 6.85 2.87
N MET A 227 -11.17 7.93 3.52
CA MET A 227 -9.96 7.93 4.34
C MET A 227 -10.27 8.45 5.73
N LEU A 228 -9.92 7.66 6.74
CA LEU A 228 -10.05 7.99 8.15
C LEU A 228 -8.66 8.09 8.76
N ASP A 229 -8.23 9.29 9.14
CA ASP A 229 -6.89 9.54 9.70
C ASP A 229 -6.99 10.36 10.99
N PHE A 230 -7.04 9.67 12.12
CA PHE A 230 -7.17 10.29 13.45
C PHE A 230 -6.76 9.31 14.55
N ASN A 231 -6.31 9.85 15.69
CA ASN A 231 -5.97 9.03 16.85
C ASN A 231 -7.19 8.28 17.38
N TRP A 232 -6.99 7.03 17.81
CA TRP A 232 -8.07 6.23 18.36
C TRP A 232 -8.56 6.82 19.69
N SER A 233 -9.87 6.91 19.84
CA SER A 233 -10.54 7.23 21.11
C SER A 233 -11.73 6.28 21.32
N TYR A 234 -12.06 6.03 22.58
CA TYR A 234 -13.25 5.26 22.91
C TYR A 234 -14.51 6.00 22.47
N SER A 235 -15.48 5.27 21.92
CA SER A 235 -16.78 5.79 21.54
C SER A 235 -17.85 4.79 21.96
N GLU A 236 -18.72 5.20 22.88
CA GLU A 236 -19.81 4.35 23.35
C GLU A 236 -20.79 4.02 22.22
N GLU A 237 -21.03 4.94 21.30
CA GLU A 237 -21.87 4.73 20.12
C GLU A 237 -21.31 3.61 19.22
N ILE A 238 -20.01 3.66 18.93
CA ILE A 238 -19.35 2.64 18.11
C ILE A 238 -19.30 1.30 18.88
N GLU A 239 -19.03 1.32 20.19
CA GLU A 239 -19.01 0.12 21.01
C GLU A 239 -20.39 -0.59 21.04
N ARG A 240 -21.49 0.16 21.16
CA ARG A 240 -22.86 -0.38 21.08
C ARG A 240 -23.18 -1.01 19.71
N THR A 241 -22.56 -0.52 18.63
CA THR A 241 -22.80 -1.05 17.27
C THR A 241 -21.89 -2.23 16.91
N ILE A 242 -20.77 -2.43 17.61
CA ILE A 242 -19.87 -3.57 17.44
C ILE A 242 -20.31 -4.70 18.38
N GLY A 243 -21.45 -5.32 18.08
CA GLY A 243 -21.85 -6.56 18.74
C GLY A 243 -21.02 -7.76 18.22
N PRO A 244 -20.87 -8.86 19.01
CA PRO A 244 -20.13 -10.07 18.61
C PRO A 244 -20.64 -10.75 17.31
N SER A 245 -21.81 -10.36 16.82
CA SER A 245 -22.49 -10.84 15.62
C SER A 245 -22.46 -9.84 14.44
N SER A 246 -21.81 -8.67 14.58
CA SER A 246 -21.90 -7.56 13.62
C SER A 246 -20.91 -7.61 12.45
N ILE A 247 -19.96 -8.55 12.46
CA ILE A 247 -18.94 -8.69 11.43
C ILE A 247 -19.23 -9.98 10.67
N LYS A 248 -20.35 -9.98 9.93
CA LYS A 248 -20.68 -11.04 8.97
C LYS A 248 -19.97 -10.72 7.65
N ASN A 249 -19.55 -11.77 6.94
CA ASN A 249 -19.04 -11.75 5.56
C ASN A 249 -17.62 -11.23 5.32
N THR A 250 -16.79 -11.04 6.34
CA THR A 250 -15.35 -10.85 6.07
C THR A 250 -14.75 -12.19 5.62
N LEU A 251 -14.11 -12.21 4.45
CA LEU A 251 -13.26 -13.33 4.04
C LEU A 251 -11.88 -13.20 4.68
N ILE A 252 -11.38 -14.28 5.28
CA ILE A 252 -9.99 -14.35 5.76
C ILE A 252 -9.21 -15.41 5.00
N ASN A 253 -7.92 -15.16 4.79
CA ASN A 253 -6.99 -16.15 4.28
C ASN A 253 -6.49 -17.01 5.45
N VAL A 254 -6.79 -18.32 5.42
CA VAL A 254 -6.23 -19.31 6.34
C VAL A 254 -5.48 -20.33 5.49
N ASN A 255 -4.15 -20.33 5.58
CA ASN A 255 -3.26 -21.26 4.86
C ASN A 255 -3.51 -21.29 3.33
N GLY A 256 -3.74 -20.14 2.70
CA GLY A 256 -4.01 -20.04 1.26
C GLY A 256 -5.47 -20.31 0.84
N ILE A 257 -6.34 -20.68 1.79
CA ILE A 257 -7.76 -20.96 1.53
C ILE A 257 -8.61 -19.84 2.13
N MET A 258 -9.30 -19.10 1.26
CA MET A 258 -10.22 -18.06 1.66
C MET A 258 -11.56 -18.63 2.12
N THR A 259 -11.87 -18.53 3.40
CA THR A 259 -13.11 -19.04 4.00
C THR A 259 -13.97 -17.91 4.58
N GLN A 260 -15.29 -18.09 4.59
CA GLN A 260 -16.16 -17.23 5.40
C GLN A 260 -15.81 -17.47 6.87
N VAL A 261 -15.59 -16.38 7.60
CA VAL A 261 -15.27 -16.43 9.01
C VAL A 261 -16.43 -17.09 9.77
N LYS A 262 -16.22 -18.32 10.24
CA LYS A 262 -16.83 -18.80 11.49
C LYS A 262 -16.04 -18.18 12.65
N ARG A 263 -16.67 -17.97 13.81
CA ARG A 263 -15.99 -17.40 14.99
C ARG A 263 -14.69 -18.19 15.24
N PRO A 264 -13.51 -17.57 15.11
CA PRO A 264 -12.23 -18.29 15.21
C PRO A 264 -12.04 -18.84 16.62
N GLY A 265 -11.20 -19.88 16.75
CA GLY A 265 -10.76 -20.35 18.05
C GLY A 265 -10.03 -19.25 18.81
N ARG A 266 -10.04 -19.29 20.15
CA ARG A 266 -9.48 -18.21 21.01
C ARG A 266 -8.03 -17.84 20.64
N ASN A 267 -7.23 -18.78 20.14
CA ASN A 267 -5.83 -18.57 19.80
C ASN A 267 -5.56 -18.32 18.31
N ASP A 268 -6.57 -18.47 17.44
CA ASP A 268 -6.42 -18.28 16.00
C ASP A 268 -6.34 -16.78 15.64
N PRO A 269 -5.81 -16.40 14.47
CA PRO A 269 -5.83 -15.01 14.00
C PRO A 269 -7.25 -14.41 14.06
N CYS A 270 -7.39 -13.19 14.59
CA CYS A 270 -8.70 -12.55 14.64
C CYS A 270 -9.17 -12.24 13.22
N PHE A 271 -10.43 -12.56 12.96
CA PHE A 271 -11.12 -12.23 11.72
C PHE A 271 -11.23 -10.74 11.38
N CYS A 272 -10.88 -9.84 12.31
CA CYS A 272 -10.80 -8.41 12.03
C CYS A 272 -9.60 -8.05 11.13
N GLY A 273 -8.73 -9.02 10.80
CA GLY A 273 -7.56 -8.79 9.94
C GLY A 273 -6.42 -8.07 10.65
N SER A 274 -6.42 -8.01 11.98
CA SER A 274 -5.36 -7.36 12.76
C SER A 274 -4.06 -8.17 12.89
N GLY A 275 -4.06 -9.44 12.44
CA GLY A 275 -2.97 -10.39 12.70
C GLY A 275 -2.85 -10.87 14.16
N LYS A 276 -3.59 -10.29 15.11
CA LYS A 276 -3.55 -10.68 16.54
C LYS A 276 -4.39 -11.93 16.79
N LYS A 277 -4.03 -12.73 17.81
CA LYS A 277 -4.88 -13.84 18.31
C LYS A 277 -6.26 -13.32 18.71
N PHE A 278 -7.32 -14.07 18.43
CA PHE A 278 -8.71 -13.66 18.67
C PHE A 278 -8.93 -13.20 20.12
N LYS A 279 -8.43 -13.95 21.13
CA LYS A 279 -8.45 -13.60 22.57
C LYS A 279 -7.73 -12.31 22.98
N LYS A 280 -6.84 -11.80 22.12
CA LYS A 280 -6.09 -10.56 22.36
C LYS A 280 -6.62 -9.41 21.48
N CYS A 281 -7.75 -9.61 20.82
CA CYS A 281 -8.30 -8.65 19.88
C CYS A 281 -9.81 -8.56 20.02
N CYS A 282 -10.55 -9.35 19.24
CA CYS A 282 -12.00 -9.20 19.10
C CYS A 282 -12.81 -10.12 20.02
N LEU A 283 -12.17 -11.12 20.62
CA LEU A 283 -12.75 -11.89 21.73
C LEU A 283 -12.49 -11.08 23.01
N ARG A 284 -13.44 -10.21 23.29
CA ARG A 284 -13.66 -9.67 24.63
C ARG A 284 -14.59 -10.65 25.36
#